data_AF-A0AAZ3PNE2-F1
#
_entry.id   AF-A0AAZ3PNE2-F1
#
_cell.length_a   1.000
_cell.length_b   1.000
_cell.length_c   1.000
_cell.angle_alpha   90.00
_cell.angle_beta   90.00
_cell.angle_gamma   90.00
#
_symmetry.space_group_name_H-M   'P 1'
#
loop_
_entity.id
_entity.type
_entity.pdbx_description
1 polymer ?
#
loop_
_entity_poly.entity_id
_entity_poly.type
_entity_poly.pdbx_seq_one_letter_code
_entity_poly.pdbx_strand_id
1 'polypeptide(L)'
;MPESDGQASGYLMDLINFLRSTFQVFTHLPNNCNDHAAMSGKVAQTACMSACKHLSTSLMQMLLDSELKQISMGAVQQFNLDVIQCELFASSEPVPGFQGDTLQLAFIDLRQLLDLFMVWDWSTYLADYGQPTSKYLRVNPSTALALLEKMKDTSKKNNIFSQFRKNDRDKQKLIETVVKQLRSLVNGMSQHS
;
A
#
# COMPACT_ATOMS: atom_id res chain seq x y z
N MET A 1 -2.03 15.28 1.62
CA MET A 1 -2.78 14.26 2.37
C MET A 1 -3.09 14.80 3.76
N PRO A 2 -4.31 14.60 4.28
CA PRO A 2 -4.68 14.98 5.65
C PRO A 2 -3.88 14.18 6.68
N GLU A 3 -3.76 14.71 7.90
CA GLU A 3 -3.19 13.97 9.04
C GLU A 3 -4.20 12.96 9.60
N SER A 4 -3.71 11.98 10.36
CA SER A 4 -4.58 10.95 10.91
C SER A 4 -5.44 11.45 12.06
N ASP A 5 -6.76 11.25 11.94
CA ASP A 5 -7.74 11.48 13.00
C ASP A 5 -8.25 10.16 13.62
N GLY A 6 -7.64 9.03 13.24
CA GLY A 6 -8.02 7.69 13.68
C GLY A 6 -9.14 7.04 12.86
N GLN A 7 -9.67 7.70 11.84
CA GLN A 7 -10.67 7.14 10.93
C GLN A 7 -10.10 7.04 9.51
N ALA A 8 -10.71 6.21 8.67
CA ALA A 8 -10.36 6.18 7.25
C ALA A 8 -10.98 7.38 6.51
N SER A 9 -10.39 7.74 5.38
CA SER A 9 -10.85 8.86 4.56
C SER A 9 -12.28 8.65 4.06
N GLY A 10 -13.15 9.65 4.23
CA GLY A 10 -14.57 9.55 3.85
C GLY A 10 -14.80 9.15 2.38
N TYR A 11 -14.03 9.73 1.45
CA TYR A 11 -14.15 9.40 0.03
C TYR A 11 -13.90 7.90 -0.27
N LEU A 12 -12.99 7.28 0.50
CA LEU A 12 -12.66 5.87 0.33
C LEU A 12 -13.77 4.99 0.88
N MET A 13 -14.34 5.38 2.02
CA MET A 13 -15.51 4.69 2.57
C MET A 13 -16.70 4.76 1.62
N ASP A 14 -16.95 5.91 0.98
CA ASP A 14 -17.98 6.05 -0.03
C ASP A 14 -17.72 5.14 -1.23
N LEU A 15 -16.48 5.08 -1.71
CA LEU A 15 -16.07 4.17 -2.79
C LEU A 15 -16.28 2.70 -2.42
N ILE A 16 -15.89 2.29 -1.21
CA ILE A 16 -16.08 0.92 -0.72
C ILE A 16 -17.58 0.58 -0.63
N ASN A 17 -18.40 1.50 -0.13
CA ASN A 17 -19.86 1.31 -0.05
C ASN A 17 -20.50 1.21 -1.44
N PHE A 18 -20.04 2.03 -2.38
CA PHE A 18 -20.45 1.94 -3.79
C PHE A 18 -20.09 0.59 -4.41
N LEU A 19 -18.84 0.13 -4.24
CA LEU A 19 -18.39 -1.17 -4.74
C LEU A 19 -19.19 -2.32 -4.13
N ARG A 20 -19.41 -2.30 -2.81
CA ARG A 20 -20.23 -3.29 -2.10
C ARG A 20 -21.64 -3.38 -2.68
N SER A 21 -22.30 -2.23 -2.85
CA SER A 21 -23.65 -2.16 -3.42
C SER A 21 -23.68 -2.66 -4.86
N THR A 22 -22.67 -2.32 -5.66
CA THR A 22 -22.55 -2.74 -7.06
C THR A 22 -22.36 -4.26 -7.19
N PHE A 23 -21.48 -4.85 -6.38
CA PHE A 23 -21.22 -6.29 -6.42
C PHE A 23 -22.40 -7.12 -5.92
N GLN A 24 -23.12 -6.64 -4.90
CA GLN A 24 -24.37 -7.27 -4.46
C GLN A 24 -25.38 -7.39 -5.61
N VAL A 25 -25.55 -6.34 -6.42
CA VAL A 25 -26.43 -6.37 -7.59
C VAL A 25 -25.98 -7.43 -8.61
N PHE A 26 -24.67 -7.51 -8.91
CA PHE A 26 -24.16 -8.53 -9.84
C PHE A 26 -24.38 -9.96 -9.35
N THR A 27 -24.27 -10.20 -8.04
CA THR A 27 -24.50 -11.53 -7.47
C THR A 27 -25.97 -11.94 -7.44
N HIS A 28 -26.91 -11.00 -7.61
CA HIS A 28 -28.35 -11.22 -7.57
C HIS A 28 -29.02 -11.22 -8.96
N LEU A 29 -28.24 -11.14 -10.05
CA LEU A 29 -28.78 -11.19 -11.41
C LEU A 29 -29.54 -12.51 -11.67
N PRO A 30 -30.71 -12.50 -12.35
CA PRO A 30 -31.51 -13.70 -12.57
C PRO A 30 -30.75 -14.78 -13.33
N ASN A 31 -30.55 -15.94 -12.68
CA ASN A 31 -29.92 -17.12 -13.24
C ASN A 31 -30.92 -17.90 -14.13
N ASN A 32 -31.24 -17.36 -15.31
CA ASN A 32 -32.09 -18.06 -16.25
C ASN A 32 -31.24 -19.05 -17.07
N CYS A 33 -31.46 -20.35 -16.82
CA CYS A 33 -31.04 -21.51 -17.61
C CYS A 33 -29.58 -21.98 -17.45
N ASN A 34 -29.39 -22.94 -16.54
CA ASN A 34 -28.50 -24.11 -16.44
C ASN A 34 -27.04 -24.12 -16.94
N ASP A 35 -26.52 -23.12 -17.65
CA ASP A 35 -25.08 -22.98 -17.95
C ASP A 35 -24.57 -21.52 -17.79
N HIS A 36 -25.48 -20.53 -17.73
CA HIS A 36 -25.12 -19.11 -17.60
C HIS A 36 -24.94 -18.61 -16.15
N ALA A 37 -25.45 -19.33 -15.15
CA ALA A 37 -25.32 -18.96 -13.74
C ALA A 37 -23.84 -18.98 -13.26
N ALA A 38 -23.08 -19.97 -13.74
CA ALA A 38 -21.64 -20.06 -13.49
C ALA A 38 -20.85 -18.93 -14.18
N MET A 39 -21.37 -18.40 -15.29
CA MET A 39 -20.74 -17.29 -16.02
C MET A 39 -20.97 -15.95 -15.30
N SER A 40 -22.19 -15.69 -14.78
CA SER A 40 -22.49 -14.48 -13.98
C SER A 40 -21.58 -14.39 -12.74
N GLY A 41 -21.41 -15.51 -12.02
CA GLY A 41 -20.51 -15.57 -10.87
C GLY A 41 -19.06 -15.27 -11.23
N LYS A 42 -18.56 -15.83 -12.34
CA LYS A 42 -17.19 -15.56 -12.84
C LYS A 42 -17.00 -14.11 -13.29
N VAL A 43 -18.01 -13.50 -13.91
CA VAL A 43 -17.98 -12.08 -14.29
C VAL A 43 -17.93 -11.19 -13.04
N ALA A 44 -18.77 -11.46 -12.03
CA ALA A 44 -18.74 -10.74 -10.76
C ALA A 44 -17.37 -10.87 -10.06
N GLN A 45 -16.80 -12.09 -10.02
CA GLN A 45 -15.47 -12.32 -9.44
C GLN A 45 -14.38 -11.57 -10.20
N THR A 46 -14.41 -11.61 -11.54
CA THR A 46 -13.41 -10.92 -12.38
C THR A 46 -13.51 -9.40 -12.21
N ALA A 47 -14.73 -8.86 -12.16
CA ALA A 47 -14.97 -7.44 -11.92
C ALA A 47 -14.48 -7.02 -10.51
N CYS A 48 -14.78 -7.82 -9.49
CA CYS A 48 -14.33 -7.58 -8.12
C CYS A 48 -12.80 -7.61 -7.99
N MET A 49 -12.14 -8.64 -8.53
CA MET A 49 -10.68 -8.71 -8.55
C MET A 49 -10.07 -7.53 -9.30
N SER A 50 -10.64 -7.15 -10.45
CA SER A 50 -10.16 -6.00 -11.24
C SER A 50 -10.32 -4.70 -10.48
N ALA A 51 -11.43 -4.50 -9.78
CA ALA A 51 -11.66 -3.32 -8.94
C ALA A 51 -10.67 -3.26 -7.77
N CYS A 52 -10.42 -4.36 -7.06
CA CYS A 52 -9.44 -4.40 -5.96
C CYS A 52 -8.02 -4.13 -6.46
N LYS A 53 -7.61 -4.73 -7.59
CA LYS A 53 -6.31 -4.46 -8.21
C LYS A 53 -6.17 -3.00 -8.63
N HIS A 54 -7.22 -2.44 -9.24
CA HIS A 54 -7.23 -1.04 -9.63
C HIS A 54 -7.12 -0.12 -8.41
N LEU A 55 -7.91 -0.37 -7.36
CA LEU A 55 -7.86 0.38 -6.11
C LEU A 55 -6.46 0.37 -5.48
N SER A 56 -5.84 -0.81 -5.36
CA SER A 56 -4.47 -0.96 -4.87
C SER A 56 -3.46 -0.17 -5.72
N THR A 57 -3.57 -0.27 -7.04
CA THR A 57 -2.69 0.45 -7.97
C THR A 57 -2.87 1.97 -7.83
N SER A 58 -4.11 2.46 -7.78
CA SER A 58 -4.42 3.88 -7.63
C SER A 58 -3.93 4.45 -6.30
N LEU A 59 -4.07 3.69 -5.21
CA LEU A 59 -3.54 4.07 -3.90
C LEU A 59 -2.01 4.15 -3.92
N MET A 60 -1.33 3.17 -4.52
CA MET A 60 0.13 3.22 -4.69
C MET A 60 0.55 4.43 -5.54
N GLN A 61 -0.15 4.71 -6.63
CA GLN A 61 0.13 5.87 -7.47
C GLN A 61 -0.06 7.18 -6.72
N MET A 62 -1.14 7.31 -5.92
CA MET A 62 -1.37 8.50 -5.11
C MET A 62 -0.24 8.75 -4.09
N LEU A 63 0.30 7.68 -3.52
CA LEU A 63 1.41 7.75 -2.56
C LEU A 63 2.74 8.14 -3.23
N LEU A 64 2.94 7.71 -4.48
CA LEU A 64 4.19 7.90 -5.23
C LEU A 64 4.16 9.06 -6.23
N ASP A 65 3.01 9.74 -6.38
CA ASP A 65 2.76 10.80 -7.34
C ASP A 65 3.89 11.84 -7.38
N SER A 66 4.36 12.22 -8.57
CA SER A 66 5.46 13.19 -8.73
C SER A 66 5.10 14.58 -8.22
N GLU A 67 3.83 14.96 -8.27
CA GLU A 67 3.31 16.22 -7.74
C GLU A 67 3.27 16.21 -6.20
N LEU A 68 3.17 15.02 -5.58
CA LEU A 68 3.29 14.86 -4.14
C LEU A 68 4.76 14.97 -3.71
N LYS A 69 5.23 16.20 -3.51
CA LYS A 69 6.65 16.48 -3.17
C LYS A 69 7.03 16.03 -1.77
N GLN A 70 6.10 16.04 -0.82
CA GLN A 70 6.37 15.77 0.60
C GLN A 70 5.20 15.02 1.23
N ILE A 71 5.50 14.14 2.19
CA ILE A 71 4.50 13.43 2.97
C ILE A 71 4.96 13.29 4.43
N SER A 72 4.11 13.68 5.37
CA SER A 72 4.38 13.54 6.80
C SER A 72 4.11 12.10 7.27
N MET A 73 4.71 11.69 8.39
CA MET A 73 4.37 10.40 9.00
C MET A 73 2.87 10.28 9.33
N GLY A 74 2.24 11.37 9.79
CA GLY A 74 0.80 11.41 10.06
C GLY A 74 -0.06 11.13 8.82
N ALA A 75 0.37 11.62 7.65
CA ALA A 75 -0.30 11.29 6.39
C ALA A 75 -0.09 9.83 5.96
N VAL A 76 1.10 9.25 6.20
CA VAL A 76 1.32 7.81 5.95
C VAL A 76 0.48 6.95 6.91
N GLN A 77 0.31 7.38 8.17
CA GLN A 77 -0.58 6.72 9.13
C GLN A 77 -2.04 6.77 8.68
N GLN A 78 -2.49 7.92 8.16
CA GLN A 78 -3.83 8.04 7.59
C GLN A 78 -4.01 7.11 6.38
N PHE A 79 -3.04 7.11 5.47
CA PHE A 79 -3.04 6.20 4.32
C PHE A 79 -3.04 4.72 4.75
N ASN A 80 -2.40 4.39 5.87
CA ASN A 80 -2.44 3.04 6.44
C ASN A 80 -3.86 2.64 6.88
N LEU A 81 -4.62 3.55 7.50
CA LEU A 81 -6.03 3.32 7.85
C LEU A 81 -6.88 3.09 6.60
N ASP A 82 -6.62 3.85 5.54
CA ASP A 82 -7.29 3.70 4.24
C ASP A 82 -7.06 2.31 3.65
N VAL A 83 -5.81 1.83 3.62
CA VAL A 83 -5.49 0.48 3.11
C VAL A 83 -6.12 -0.61 3.99
N ILE A 84 -6.16 -0.44 5.32
CA ILE A 84 -6.85 -1.37 6.22
C ILE A 84 -8.32 -1.54 5.84
N GLN A 85 -9.03 -0.46 5.48
CA GLN A 85 -10.43 -0.58 5.04
C GLN A 85 -10.57 -1.32 3.71
N CYS A 86 -9.62 -1.15 2.79
CA CYS A 86 -9.59 -1.91 1.55
C CYS A 86 -9.38 -3.41 1.79
N GLU A 87 -8.48 -3.76 2.71
CA GLU A 87 -8.21 -5.14 3.13
C GLU A 87 -9.43 -5.77 3.82
N LEU A 88 -10.09 -5.01 4.71
CA LEU A 88 -11.33 -5.43 5.35
C LEU A 88 -12.43 -5.67 4.32
N PHE A 89 -12.57 -4.79 3.33
CA PHE A 89 -13.48 -4.99 2.22
C PHE A 89 -13.17 -6.27 1.45
N ALA A 90 -11.90 -6.52 1.09
CA ALA A 90 -11.48 -7.75 0.41
C ALA A 90 -11.74 -9.00 1.24
N SER A 91 -11.57 -8.93 2.57
CA SER A 91 -11.84 -10.04 3.51
C SER A 91 -13.33 -10.30 3.75
N SER A 92 -14.20 -9.34 3.43
CA SER A 92 -15.65 -9.45 3.66
C SER A 92 -16.39 -10.30 2.62
N GLU A 93 -15.65 -10.98 1.74
CA GLU A 93 -16.19 -11.77 0.63
C GLU A 93 -17.21 -10.98 -0.22
N PRO A 94 -16.79 -9.85 -0.84
CA PRO A 94 -17.70 -8.96 -1.55
C PRO A 94 -18.39 -9.62 -2.76
N VAL A 95 -17.79 -10.70 -3.28
CA VAL A 95 -18.39 -11.63 -4.25
C VAL A 95 -18.03 -13.06 -3.82
N PRO A 96 -18.99 -14.01 -3.79
CA PRO A 96 -18.71 -15.38 -3.38
C PRO A 96 -17.83 -16.15 -4.37
N GLY A 97 -17.13 -17.16 -3.87
CA GLY A 97 -16.39 -18.14 -4.68
C GLY A 97 -14.93 -17.80 -4.99
N PHE A 98 -14.36 -16.77 -4.34
CA PHE A 98 -12.91 -16.65 -4.23
C PHE A 98 -12.35 -17.76 -3.33
N GLN A 99 -11.13 -18.22 -3.63
CA GLN A 99 -10.44 -19.22 -2.83
C GLN A 99 -9.52 -18.55 -1.80
N GLY A 100 -9.75 -18.81 -0.51
CA GLY A 100 -8.93 -18.30 0.59
C GLY A 100 -8.67 -16.78 0.47
N ASP A 101 -7.42 -16.38 0.66
CA ASP A 101 -7.01 -14.96 0.72
C ASP A 101 -6.74 -14.33 -0.66
N THR A 102 -7.21 -14.95 -1.75
CA THR A 102 -6.89 -14.52 -3.12
C THR A 102 -7.18 -13.04 -3.38
N LEU A 103 -8.29 -12.50 -2.86
CA LEU A 103 -8.65 -11.09 -3.07
C LEU A 103 -7.75 -10.14 -2.26
N GLN A 104 -7.32 -10.56 -1.07
CA GLN A 104 -6.43 -9.80 -0.21
C GLN A 104 -5.03 -9.65 -0.82
N LEU A 105 -4.60 -10.62 -1.64
CA LEU A 105 -3.34 -10.53 -2.41
C LEU A 105 -3.28 -9.32 -3.34
N ALA A 106 -4.42 -8.70 -3.69
CA ALA A 106 -4.41 -7.45 -4.46
C ALA A 106 -3.73 -6.28 -3.71
N PHE A 107 -3.70 -6.33 -2.37
CA PHE A 107 -3.18 -5.25 -1.51
C PHE A 107 -1.84 -5.57 -0.86
N ILE A 108 -1.28 -6.78 -1.08
CA ILE A 108 -0.09 -7.25 -0.34
C ILE A 108 1.14 -6.37 -0.52
N ASP A 109 1.33 -5.80 -1.72
CA ASP A 109 2.46 -4.92 -2.02
C ASP A 109 2.37 -3.61 -1.22
N LEU A 110 1.17 -3.01 -1.14
CA LEU A 110 0.90 -1.83 -0.31
C LEU A 110 1.07 -2.16 1.17
N ARG A 111 0.55 -3.31 1.61
CA ARG A 111 0.62 -3.75 3.00
C ARG A 111 2.06 -3.89 3.48
N GLN A 112 2.87 -4.65 2.75
CA GLN A 112 4.28 -4.82 3.11
C GLN A 112 5.07 -3.50 3.07
N LEU A 113 4.78 -2.62 2.09
CA LEU A 113 5.38 -1.29 2.05
C LEU A 113 5.01 -0.49 3.30
N LEU A 114 3.73 -0.43 3.66
CA LEU A 114 3.29 0.33 4.83
C LEU A 114 3.85 -0.25 6.13
N ASP A 115 3.87 -1.57 6.29
CA ASP A 115 4.41 -2.22 7.48
C ASP A 115 5.91 -1.88 7.66
N LEU A 116 6.68 -1.81 6.58
CA LEU A 116 8.08 -1.38 6.63
C LEU A 116 8.21 0.05 7.19
N PHE A 117 7.35 0.96 6.75
CA PHE A 117 7.39 2.37 7.16
C PHE A 117 6.75 2.63 8.54
N MET A 118 5.75 1.86 8.92
CA MET A 118 5.10 1.95 10.24
C MET A 118 6.01 1.40 11.34
N VAL A 119 6.69 0.27 11.10
CA VAL A 119 7.59 -0.37 12.06
C VAL A 119 9.01 0.21 11.98
N TRP A 120 9.37 0.83 10.86
CA TRP A 120 10.71 1.34 10.58
C TRP A 120 11.79 0.23 10.50
N ASP A 121 11.42 -0.92 9.97
CA ASP A 121 12.19 -2.18 10.01
C ASP A 121 13.23 -2.31 8.88
N TRP A 122 13.97 -1.22 8.62
CA TRP A 122 14.93 -1.14 7.52
C TRP A 122 16.07 -2.15 7.64
N SER A 123 16.49 -2.47 8.86
CA SER A 123 17.55 -3.46 9.11
C SER A 123 17.16 -4.84 8.58
N THR A 124 15.95 -5.31 8.87
CA THR A 124 15.44 -6.59 8.36
C THR A 124 15.25 -6.53 6.85
N TYR A 125 14.64 -5.46 6.32
CA TYR A 125 14.45 -5.32 4.88
C TYR A 125 15.75 -5.43 4.08
N LEU A 126 16.80 -4.72 4.52
CA LEU A 126 18.07 -4.67 3.81
C LEU A 126 18.91 -5.93 3.99
N ALA A 127 18.88 -6.56 5.17
CA ALA A 127 19.61 -7.79 5.43
C ALA A 127 19.05 -8.98 4.62
N ASP A 128 17.72 -9.06 4.53
CA ASP A 128 17.02 -10.17 3.90
C ASP A 128 16.65 -9.89 2.43
N TYR A 129 17.08 -8.76 1.86
CA TYR A 129 16.69 -8.39 0.49
C TYR A 129 17.14 -9.45 -0.53
N GLY A 130 16.20 -9.87 -1.39
CA GLY A 130 16.42 -10.90 -2.40
C GLY A 130 16.31 -12.35 -1.88
N GLN A 131 16.14 -12.56 -0.57
CA GLN A 131 15.92 -13.88 -0.02
C GLN A 131 14.45 -14.32 -0.20
N PRO A 132 14.17 -15.59 -0.52
CA PRO A 132 12.80 -16.08 -0.72
C PRO A 132 11.95 -16.06 0.56
N THR A 133 12.60 -16.03 1.73
CA THR A 133 11.95 -15.97 3.04
C THR A 133 11.87 -14.54 3.60
N SER A 134 12.20 -13.53 2.80
CA SER A 134 12.18 -12.14 3.24
C SER A 134 10.78 -11.72 3.69
N LYS A 135 10.67 -11.11 4.87
CA LYS A 135 9.41 -10.57 5.40
C LYS A 135 8.77 -9.54 4.46
N TYR A 136 9.61 -8.77 3.76
CA TYR A 136 9.25 -7.67 2.88
C TYR A 136 9.51 -8.01 1.40
N LEU A 137 9.32 -9.28 1.03
CA LEU A 137 9.58 -9.83 -0.31
C LEU A 137 8.94 -9.02 -1.44
N ARG A 138 7.78 -8.39 -1.20
CA ARG A 138 7.03 -7.62 -2.20
C ARG A 138 7.46 -6.16 -2.30
N VAL A 139 8.27 -5.67 -1.37
CA VAL A 139 8.69 -4.26 -1.34
C VAL A 139 9.78 -4.02 -2.37
N ASN A 140 9.43 -3.32 -3.44
CA ASN A 140 10.39 -2.87 -4.45
C ASN A 140 11.28 -1.74 -3.89
N PRO A 141 12.63 -1.82 -4.02
CA PRO A 141 13.53 -0.79 -3.52
C PRO A 141 13.29 0.60 -4.10
N SER A 142 12.89 0.70 -5.37
CA SER A 142 12.58 1.97 -6.03
C SER A 142 11.36 2.64 -5.41
N THR A 143 10.33 1.85 -5.11
CA THR A 143 9.11 2.31 -4.43
C THR A 143 9.42 2.77 -3.01
N ALA A 144 10.17 1.97 -2.25
CA ALA A 144 10.58 2.33 -0.89
C ALA A 144 11.44 3.61 -0.87
N LEU A 145 12.38 3.74 -1.81
CA LEU A 145 13.22 4.93 -1.95
C LEU A 145 12.38 6.18 -2.24
N ALA A 146 11.45 6.10 -3.21
CA ALA A 146 10.61 7.22 -3.60
C ALA A 146 9.76 7.75 -2.43
N LEU A 147 9.17 6.84 -1.63
CA LEU A 147 8.41 7.23 -0.44
C LEU A 147 9.30 7.84 0.66
N LEU A 148 10.47 7.21 0.93
CA LEU A 148 11.40 7.69 1.94
C LEU A 148 11.92 9.10 1.64
N GLU A 149 12.15 9.42 0.37
CA GLU A 149 12.59 10.75 -0.05
C GLU A 149 11.53 11.83 0.16
N LYS A 150 10.27 11.53 -0.14
CA LYS A 150 9.13 12.43 0.15
C LYS A 150 8.98 12.68 1.66
N MET A 151 9.31 11.70 2.51
CA MET A 151 9.27 11.87 3.97
C MET A 151 10.47 12.67 4.52
N LYS A 152 11.66 12.51 3.92
CA LYS A 152 12.89 13.20 4.35
C LYS A 152 12.78 14.73 4.24
N ASP A 153 12.05 15.23 3.26
CA ASP A 153 11.94 16.68 3.06
C ASP A 153 11.04 17.38 4.09
N THR A 154 10.11 16.66 4.73
CA THR A 154 9.31 17.18 5.85
C THR A 154 10.18 17.42 7.09
N SER A 155 11.17 16.57 7.36
CA SER A 155 12.09 16.72 8.51
C SER A 155 12.96 17.99 8.46
N LYS A 156 13.23 18.55 7.28
CA LYS A 156 14.05 19.78 7.14
C LYS A 156 13.38 21.04 7.69
N LYS A 157 12.05 21.09 7.82
CA LYS A 157 11.35 22.23 8.44
C LYS A 157 11.40 22.23 9.97
N ASN A 158 11.61 21.07 10.59
CA ASN A 158 11.76 20.94 12.05
C ASN A 158 13.23 21.11 12.53
N ASN A 159 14.15 21.43 11.63
CA ASN A 159 15.60 21.41 11.87
C ASN A 159 16.14 22.60 12.69
N ILE A 160 15.33 23.58 13.06
CA ILE A 160 15.78 24.73 13.87
C ILE A 160 16.04 24.32 15.32
N PHE A 161 15.48 23.20 15.79
CA PHE A 161 15.67 22.69 17.16
C PHE A 161 16.47 21.37 17.26
N SER A 162 16.91 20.79 16.13
CA SER A 162 17.58 19.48 16.10
C SER A 162 19.02 19.49 16.64
N GLN A 163 19.66 20.66 16.76
CA GLN A 163 20.97 20.80 17.40
C GLN A 163 20.97 20.37 18.89
N PHE A 164 19.79 20.30 19.52
CA PHE A 164 19.66 19.99 20.95
C PHE A 164 19.23 18.55 21.25
N ARG A 165 19.01 17.67 20.26
CA ARG A 165 18.51 16.29 20.48
C ARG A 165 19.33 15.24 19.74
N LYS A 166 20.20 14.54 20.48
CA LYS A 166 21.06 13.44 19.98
C LYS A 166 20.30 12.37 19.19
N ASN A 167 19.08 12.02 19.63
CA ASN A 167 18.24 11.01 18.99
C ASN A 167 17.78 11.41 17.57
N ASP A 168 17.51 12.70 17.32
CA ASP A 168 17.10 13.17 15.98
C ASP A 168 18.26 13.09 14.99
N ARG A 169 19.48 13.36 15.47
CA ARG A 169 20.70 13.25 14.66
C ARG A 169 20.99 11.81 14.24
N ASP A 170 20.86 10.86 15.15
CA ASP A 170 21.11 9.45 14.85
C ASP A 170 20.02 8.86 13.94
N LYS A 171 18.76 9.28 14.10
CA LYS A 171 17.68 8.98 13.16
C LYS A 171 17.97 9.53 11.76
N GLN A 172 18.46 10.77 11.66
CA GLN A 172 18.80 11.39 10.38
C GLN A 172 19.95 10.65 9.67
N LYS A 173 20.98 10.25 10.42
CA LYS A 173 22.08 9.41 9.88
C LYS A 173 21.57 8.06 9.39
N LEU A 174 20.66 7.43 10.14
CA LEU A 174 20.05 6.16 9.72
C LEU A 174 19.31 6.34 8.39
N ILE A 175 18.49 7.38 8.26
CA ILE A 175 17.78 7.70 7.00
C ILE A 175 18.77 7.87 5.85
N GLU A 176 19.86 8.61 6.05
CA GLU A 176 20.87 8.82 5.01
C GLU A 176 21.56 7.53 4.58
N THR A 177 21.88 6.64 5.53
CA THR A 177 22.45 5.32 5.25
C THR A 177 21.47 4.46 4.46
N VAL A 178 20.21 4.39 4.89
CA VAL A 178 19.15 3.63 4.20
C VAL A 178 18.97 4.14 2.76
N VAL A 179 18.88 5.46 2.56
CA VAL A 179 18.76 6.05 1.21
C VAL A 179 19.93 5.64 0.32
N LYS A 180 21.17 5.66 0.82
CA LYS A 180 22.35 5.25 0.05
C LYS A 180 22.28 3.78 -0.33
N GLN A 181 21.89 2.91 0.59
CA GLN A 181 21.78 1.47 0.34
C GLN A 181 20.65 1.17 -0.65
N LEU A 182 19.48 1.79 -0.51
CA LEU A 182 18.37 1.67 -1.46
C LEU A 182 18.79 2.11 -2.87
N ARG A 183 19.49 3.25 -3.02
CA ARG A 183 20.03 3.69 -4.32
C ARG A 183 20.99 2.66 -4.93
N SER A 184 21.83 2.04 -4.12
CA SER A 184 22.72 0.97 -4.58
C SER A 184 21.93 -0.24 -5.09
N LEU A 185 20.86 -0.64 -4.38
CA LEU A 185 20.00 -1.75 -4.79
C LEU A 185 19.28 -1.43 -6.11
N VAL A 186 18.69 -0.23 -6.22
CA VAL A 186 17.99 0.23 -7.43
C VAL A 186 18.93 0.24 -8.64
N ASN A 187 20.13 0.80 -8.48
CA ASN A 187 21.12 0.83 -9.57
C ASN A 187 21.60 -0.57 -9.97
N GLY A 188 21.73 -1.49 -9.00
CA GLY A 188 22.07 -2.89 -9.27
C GLY A 188 20.98 -3.61 -10.07
N MET A 189 19.70 -3.32 -9.80
CA MET A 189 18.58 -3.88 -10.56
C MET A 189 18.57 -3.41 -12.03
N SER A 190 18.93 -2.15 -12.28
CA SER A 190 18.99 -1.58 -13.64
C SER A 190 20.10 -2.20 -14.51
N GLN A 191 21.13 -2.81 -13.92
CA GLN A 191 22.20 -3.48 -14.69
C GLN A 191 21.89 -4.93 -15.06
N HIS A 192 20.83 -5.51 -14.51
CA HIS A 192 20.40 -6.88 -14.76
C HIS A 192 19.06 -6.98 -15.53
N SER A 193 18.56 -5.85 -16.05
CA SER A 193 17.34 -5.77 -16.89
C SER A 193 17.68 -5.66 -18.37
#